data_AF-A0A4Q5RFE2-F1
#
_entry.id   AF-A0A4Q5RFE2-F1
#
_cell.length_a   1.000
_cell.length_b   1.000
_cell.length_c   1.000
_cell.angle_alpha   90.00
_cell.angle_beta   90.00
_cell.angle_gamma   90.00
#
_symmetry.space_group_name_H-M   'P 1'
#
loop_
_entity.id
_entity.type
_entity.pdbx_description
1 polymer ?
#
loop_
_entity_poly.entity_id
_entity_poly.type
_entity_poly.pdbx_seq_one_letter_code
_entity_poly.pdbx_strand_id
1 'polypeptide(L)'
;MPKPLKKRPLGRRELIDLPALAVRGVEAKVDTGAYTSAIHCDEVRLAPDPATGQPVLHVRLLDPAHPATDGRPLAFREFDRRDIRSSNGEVQARFVIKTTVRLYGKSFTTEFSLADRSDLRYPVLLGRALLRQGHFVVDVARRDLSDKAARRAAARRALGNLNSDGIV
;
A
#
# COMPACT_ATOMS: atom_id res chain seq x y z
N MET A 1 -3.21 -26.20 23.72
CA MET A 1 -3.62 -24.98 22.97
C MET A 1 -2.54 -24.66 21.94
N PRO A 2 -2.88 -24.31 20.68
CA PRO A 2 -1.86 -23.92 19.70
C PRO A 2 -1.15 -22.64 20.15
N LYS A 3 0.17 -22.58 19.97
CA LYS A 3 0.99 -21.42 20.32
C LYS A 3 0.54 -20.22 19.48
N PRO A 4 0.24 -19.05 20.07
CA PRO A 4 -0.23 -17.90 19.30
C PRO A 4 0.83 -17.50 18.28
N LEU A 5 0.41 -17.27 17.03
CA LEU A 5 1.27 -16.78 15.97
C LEU A 5 1.94 -15.47 16.42
N LYS A 6 3.28 -15.40 16.31
CA LYS A 6 4.04 -14.22 16.70
C LYS A 6 3.68 -13.06 15.77
N LYS A 7 2.97 -12.06 16.32
CA LYS A 7 2.63 -10.83 15.59
C LYS A 7 3.89 -10.04 15.27
N ARG A 8 3.94 -9.42 14.10
CA ARG A 8 5.03 -8.51 13.71
C ARG A 8 4.60 -7.06 13.92
N PRO A 9 5.43 -6.20 14.53
CA PRO A 9 5.03 -4.82 14.76
C PRO A 9 5.05 -4.01 13.46
N LEU A 10 4.18 -3.04 13.29
CA LEU A 10 4.32 -1.93 12.35
C LEU A 10 4.32 -0.65 13.18
N GLY A 11 5.01 0.39 12.73
CA GLY A 11 4.87 1.72 13.31
C GLY A 11 3.52 2.36 12.99
N ARG A 12 3.23 3.52 13.59
CA ARG A 12 2.06 4.35 13.19
C ARG A 12 2.14 4.84 11.73
N ARG A 13 3.35 4.86 11.17
CA ARG A 13 3.67 5.15 9.78
C ARG A 13 4.68 4.13 9.27
N GLU A 14 4.51 3.70 8.03
CA GLU A 14 5.46 2.88 7.29
C GLU A 14 5.81 3.52 5.95
N LEU A 15 6.99 3.19 5.42
CA LEU A 15 7.30 3.35 4.00
C LEU A 15 6.95 2.04 3.30
N ILE A 16 6.21 2.14 2.20
CA ILE A 16 5.77 0.97 1.44
C ILE A 16 6.03 1.12 -0.04
N ASP A 17 6.11 -0.02 -0.71
CA ASP A 17 6.08 -0.10 -2.17
C ASP A 17 4.76 -0.77 -2.60
N LEU A 18 4.20 -0.28 -3.71
CA LEU A 18 3.09 -0.89 -4.45
C LEU A 18 3.60 -1.18 -5.87
N PRO A 19 4.32 -2.30 -6.09
CA PRO A 19 5.12 -2.48 -7.30
C PRO A 19 4.30 -2.47 -8.60
N ALA A 20 3.09 -3.03 -8.56
CA ALA A 20 2.19 -3.06 -9.72
C ALA A 20 1.64 -1.68 -10.10
N LEU A 21 1.79 -0.69 -9.21
CA LEU A 21 1.33 0.68 -9.41
C LEU A 21 2.49 1.65 -9.71
N ALA A 22 3.71 1.13 -9.87
CA ALA A 22 4.93 1.92 -9.97
C ALA A 22 5.16 2.90 -8.79
N VAL A 23 4.52 2.65 -7.63
CA VAL A 23 4.69 3.49 -6.43
C VAL A 23 5.73 2.88 -5.49
N ARG A 24 6.73 3.66 -5.06
CA ARG A 24 7.84 3.20 -4.21
C ARG A 24 8.15 4.16 -3.08
N GLY A 25 8.40 3.63 -1.89
CA GLY A 25 8.77 4.41 -0.71
C GLY A 25 7.74 5.47 -0.30
N VAL A 26 6.45 5.24 -0.56
CA VAL A 26 5.39 6.18 -0.18
C VAL A 26 5.10 6.07 1.31
N GLU A 27 4.84 7.21 1.96
CA GLU A 27 4.39 7.23 3.35
C GLU A 27 2.95 6.72 3.46
N ALA A 28 2.77 5.69 4.30
CA ALA A 28 1.46 5.15 4.61
C ALA A 28 1.20 5.22 6.11
N LYS A 29 0.04 5.78 6.50
CA LYS A 29 -0.44 5.72 7.88
C LYS A 29 -1.00 4.32 8.14
N VAL A 30 -0.58 3.69 9.23
CA VAL A 30 -1.20 2.44 9.68
C VAL A 30 -2.45 2.80 10.46
N ASP A 31 -3.61 2.50 9.89
CA ASP A 31 -4.89 3.03 10.37
C ASP A 31 -5.80 1.90 10.85
N THR A 32 -5.82 1.69 12.16
CA THR A 32 -6.69 0.70 12.79
C THR A 32 -8.17 1.10 12.75
N GLY A 33 -8.51 2.35 12.39
CA GLY A 33 -9.88 2.82 12.16
C GLY A 33 -10.43 2.46 10.77
N ALA A 34 -9.55 2.28 9.78
CA ALA A 34 -9.94 1.90 8.42
C ALA A 34 -10.02 0.36 8.25
N TYR A 35 -11.08 -0.15 7.61
CA TYR A 35 -11.15 -1.57 7.25
C TYR A 35 -10.30 -1.88 6.01
N THR A 36 -10.63 -1.23 4.90
CA THR A 36 -9.90 -1.29 3.63
C THR A 36 -8.77 -0.27 3.62
N SER A 37 -7.64 -0.59 3.00
CA SER A 37 -6.59 0.40 2.74
C SER A 37 -7.11 1.46 1.76
N ALA A 38 -6.48 2.63 1.72
CA ALA A 38 -6.85 3.70 0.81
C ALA A 38 -5.61 4.34 0.20
N ILE A 39 -5.71 4.81 -1.04
CA ILE A 39 -4.65 5.53 -1.73
C ILE A 39 -5.23 6.81 -2.36
N HIS A 40 -4.45 7.89 -2.27
CA HIS A 40 -4.76 9.14 -2.93
C HIS A 40 -4.77 8.95 -4.44
N CYS A 41 -5.80 9.47 -5.08
CA CYS A 41 -5.91 9.52 -6.52
C CYS A 41 -6.60 10.80 -7.00
N ASP A 42 -6.34 11.14 -8.24
CA ASP A 42 -7.01 12.17 -9.03
C ASP A 42 -7.39 11.62 -10.42
N GLU A 43 -8.07 12.45 -11.22
CA GLU A 43 -8.43 12.15 -12.62
C GLU A 43 -9.17 10.81 -12.85
N VAL A 44 -9.96 10.37 -11.87
CA VAL A 44 -10.71 9.10 -11.92
C VAL A 44 -11.80 9.16 -12.98
N ARG A 45 -11.73 8.30 -14.00
CA ARG A 45 -12.72 8.21 -15.07
C ARG A 45 -12.92 6.78 -15.57
N LEU A 46 -14.14 6.46 -15.97
CA LEU A 46 -14.46 5.22 -16.69
C LEU A 46 -14.53 5.49 -18.18
N ALA A 47 -13.88 4.65 -18.97
CA ALA A 47 -14.00 4.65 -20.43
C ALA A 47 -14.13 3.20 -20.93
N PRO A 48 -14.94 2.94 -21.97
CA PRO A 48 -15.00 1.61 -22.56
C PRO A 48 -13.70 1.31 -23.32
N ASP A 49 -13.24 0.08 -23.22
CA ASP A 49 -12.17 -0.44 -24.05
C ASP A 49 -12.61 -0.47 -25.54
N PRO A 50 -11.87 0.14 -26.48
CA PRO A 50 -12.30 0.24 -27.87
C PRO A 50 -12.46 -1.11 -28.60
N ALA A 51 -11.76 -2.16 -28.15
CA ALA A 51 -11.78 -3.47 -28.79
C ALA A 51 -12.87 -4.40 -28.20
N THR A 52 -13.19 -4.23 -26.91
CA THR A 52 -14.06 -5.17 -26.17
C THR A 52 -15.34 -4.52 -25.62
N GLY A 53 -15.42 -3.19 -25.59
CA GLY A 53 -16.53 -2.43 -25.00
C GLY A 53 -16.59 -2.50 -23.47
N GLN A 54 -15.72 -3.28 -22.82
CA GLN A 54 -15.74 -3.47 -21.37
C GLN A 54 -15.23 -2.20 -20.65
N PRO A 55 -15.76 -1.88 -19.45
CA PRO A 55 -15.34 -0.69 -18.72
C PRO A 55 -13.88 -0.80 -18.25
N VAL A 56 -13.12 0.27 -18.45
CA VAL A 56 -11.75 0.45 -17.97
C VAL A 56 -11.71 1.68 -17.06
N LEU A 57 -11.20 1.49 -15.84
CA LEU A 57 -11.00 2.55 -14.88
C LEU A 57 -9.65 3.20 -15.10
N HIS A 58 -9.64 4.45 -15.51
CA HIS A 58 -8.44 5.27 -15.60
C HIS A 58 -8.31 6.14 -14.37
N VAL A 59 -7.10 6.23 -13.82
CA VAL A 59 -6.81 6.98 -12.61
C VAL A 59 -5.36 7.42 -12.61
N ARG A 60 -5.06 8.54 -11.96
CA ARG A 60 -3.69 8.89 -11.59
C ARG A 60 -3.58 8.80 -10.06
N LEU A 61 -2.47 8.20 -9.61
CA LEU A 61 -2.23 7.91 -8.19
C LEU A 61 -1.16 8.84 -7.65
N LEU A 62 -1.41 9.37 -6.45
CA LEU A 62 -0.62 10.44 -5.84
C LEU A 62 -0.56 11.70 -6.71
N ASP A 63 0.00 12.78 -6.17
CA ASP A 63 0.32 13.94 -6.99
C ASP A 63 1.40 13.58 -8.02
N PRO A 64 1.32 14.05 -9.28
CA PRO A 64 2.33 13.76 -10.31
C PRO A 64 3.76 14.17 -9.90
N ALA A 65 3.90 15.19 -9.05
CA ALA A 65 5.18 15.65 -8.53
C ALA A 65 5.66 14.87 -7.29
N HIS A 66 4.85 13.95 -6.76
CA HIS A 66 5.20 13.20 -5.56
C HIS A 66 6.36 12.24 -5.86
N PRO A 67 7.45 12.24 -5.08
CA PRO A 67 8.69 11.49 -5.39
C PRO A 67 8.55 9.96 -5.39
N ALA A 68 7.41 9.45 -4.93
CA ALA A 68 7.10 8.03 -4.87
C ALA A 68 6.44 7.47 -6.13
N THR A 69 6.10 8.30 -7.13
CA THR A 69 5.44 7.88 -8.37
C THR A 69 6.18 8.46 -9.58
N ASP A 70 6.02 7.83 -10.75
CA ASP A 70 6.45 8.40 -12.04
C ASP A 70 5.37 9.30 -12.68
N GLY A 71 4.25 9.48 -11.98
CA GLY A 71 3.15 10.37 -12.37
C GLY A 71 2.30 9.87 -13.53
N ARG A 72 2.55 8.66 -14.04
CA ARG A 72 1.83 8.13 -15.20
C ARG A 72 0.40 7.71 -14.83
N PRO A 73 -0.60 8.01 -15.68
CA PRO A 73 -1.93 7.45 -15.51
C PRO A 73 -1.91 5.91 -15.57
N LEU A 74 -2.74 5.29 -14.74
CA LEU A 74 -2.95 3.85 -14.67
C LEU A 74 -4.35 3.50 -15.17
N ALA A 75 -4.51 2.26 -15.64
CA ALA A 75 -5.76 1.72 -16.13
C ALA A 75 -6.04 0.34 -15.52
N PHE A 76 -7.27 0.10 -15.05
CA PHE A 76 -7.68 -1.14 -14.39
C PHE A 76 -8.93 -1.71 -15.07
N ARG A 77 -8.89 -3.01 -15.37
CA ARG A 77 -10.06 -3.78 -15.83
C ARG A 77 -10.81 -4.46 -14.69
N GLU A 78 -10.09 -4.77 -13.61
CA GLU A 78 -10.65 -5.36 -12.40
C GLU A 78 -10.74 -4.29 -11.32
N PHE A 79 -11.96 -3.89 -11.00
CA PHE A 79 -12.26 -2.95 -9.92
C PHE A 79 -13.69 -3.18 -9.42
N ASP A 80 -13.95 -2.82 -8.17
CA ASP A 80 -15.29 -2.74 -7.62
C ASP A 80 -15.70 -1.29 -7.41
N ARG A 81 -17.00 -1.05 -7.18
CA ARG A 81 -17.52 0.20 -6.59
C ARG A 81 -18.19 -0.11 -5.26
N ARG A 82 -17.79 0.56 -4.19
CA ARG A 82 -18.30 0.35 -2.83
C ARG A 82 -18.57 1.66 -2.12
N ASP A 83 -19.64 1.70 -1.34
CA ASP A 83 -19.91 2.80 -0.42
C ASP A 83 -18.97 2.69 0.78
N ILE A 84 -18.12 3.71 0.94
CA ILE A 84 -17.11 3.76 1.99
C ILE A 84 -17.39 4.97 2.89
N ARG A 85 -17.59 4.68 4.17
CA ARG A 85 -17.73 5.70 5.21
C ARG A 85 -16.35 6.17 5.68
N SER A 86 -16.13 7.48 5.61
CA SER A 86 -14.93 8.14 6.14
C SER A 86 -15.08 8.43 7.63
N SER A 87 -13.99 8.76 8.31
CA SER A 87 -14.00 9.04 9.76
C SER A 87 -14.82 10.28 10.16
N ASN A 88 -15.09 11.18 9.21
CA ASN A 88 -15.97 12.34 9.37
C ASN A 88 -17.47 11.98 9.23
N GLY A 89 -17.81 10.72 8.98
CA GLY A 89 -19.19 10.24 8.83
C GLY A 89 -19.72 10.25 7.39
N GLU A 90 -19.03 10.92 6.46
CA GLU A 90 -19.45 10.98 5.06
C GLU A 90 -19.31 9.63 4.37
N VAL A 91 -20.33 9.28 3.57
CA VAL A 91 -20.35 8.08 2.75
C VAL A 91 -20.15 8.49 1.30
N GLN A 92 -19.19 7.85 0.64
CA GLN A 92 -18.88 8.08 -0.77
C GLN A 92 -18.77 6.75 -1.49
N ALA A 93 -19.36 6.66 -2.69
CA ALA A 93 -19.13 5.54 -3.60
C ALA A 93 -17.70 5.67 -4.17
N ARG A 94 -16.82 4.74 -3.82
CA ARG A 94 -15.42 4.73 -4.24
C ARG A 94 -15.11 3.50 -5.07
N PHE A 95 -14.22 3.67 -6.04
CA PHE A 95 -13.62 2.53 -6.73
C PHE A 95 -12.64 1.82 -5.80
N VAL A 96 -12.58 0.51 -5.92
CA VAL A 96 -11.65 -0.33 -5.14
C VAL A 96 -10.88 -1.22 -6.10
N ILE A 97 -9.55 -1.19 -5.98
CA ILE A 97 -8.65 -2.01 -6.77
C ILE A 97 -7.91 -3.01 -5.87
N LYS A 98 -7.53 -4.14 -6.43
CA LYS A 98 -6.67 -5.12 -5.77
C LYS A 98 -5.24 -4.93 -6.23
N THR A 99 -4.30 -4.85 -5.30
CA THR A 99 -2.87 -4.67 -5.62
C THR A 99 -1.99 -5.31 -4.56
N THR A 100 -0.68 -5.29 -4.78
CA THR A 100 0.31 -5.87 -3.88
C THR A 100 1.09 -4.78 -3.16
N VAL A 101 1.13 -4.85 -1.83
CA VAL A 101 1.98 -4.01 -0.97
C VAL A 101 3.16 -4.83 -0.46
N ARG A 102 4.35 -4.20 -0.38
CA ARG A 102 5.54 -4.80 0.22
C ARG A 102 5.74 -4.32 1.65
N LEU A 103 5.80 -5.27 2.59
CA LEU A 103 6.11 -5.05 4.00
C LEU A 103 7.06 -6.15 4.50
N TYR A 104 8.09 -5.81 5.26
CA TYR A 104 9.11 -6.74 5.77
C TYR A 104 9.79 -7.56 4.66
N GLY A 105 9.94 -6.99 3.47
CA GLY A 105 10.43 -7.70 2.28
C GLY A 105 9.50 -8.82 1.79
N LYS A 106 8.24 -8.86 2.24
CA LYS A 106 7.20 -9.80 1.79
C LYS A 106 6.09 -9.05 1.06
N SER A 107 5.47 -9.72 0.10
CA SER A 107 4.32 -9.21 -0.65
C SER A 107 3.01 -9.63 0.01
N PHE A 108 2.07 -8.69 0.11
CA PHE A 108 0.70 -8.92 0.58
C PHE A 108 -0.27 -8.34 -0.45
N THR A 109 -1.16 -9.18 -0.96
CA THR A 109 -2.23 -8.72 -1.85
C THR A 109 -3.42 -8.28 -1.02
N THR A 110 -3.84 -7.02 -1.18
CA THR A 110 -4.96 -6.42 -0.46
C THR A 110 -5.67 -5.42 -1.37
N GLU A 111 -6.86 -5.01 -0.96
CA GLU A 111 -7.64 -3.99 -1.63
C GLU A 111 -7.26 -2.59 -1.16
N PHE A 112 -7.32 -1.64 -2.10
CA PHE A 112 -7.20 -0.21 -1.86
C PHE A 112 -8.39 0.50 -2.47
N SER A 113 -9.11 1.29 -1.65
CA SER A 113 -10.07 2.26 -2.15
C SER A 113 -9.34 3.47 -2.72
N LEU A 114 -9.75 3.88 -3.91
CA LEU A 114 -9.31 5.11 -4.55
C LEU A 114 -10.09 6.28 -3.92
N ALA A 115 -9.37 7.23 -3.32
CA ALA A 115 -9.97 8.35 -2.60
C ALA A 115 -9.20 9.65 -2.87
N ASP A 116 -9.92 10.76 -2.90
CA ASP A 116 -9.26 12.06 -2.75
C ASP A 116 -8.78 12.23 -1.31
N ARG A 117 -7.51 12.60 -1.16
CA ARG A 117 -6.79 12.74 0.11
C ARG A 117 -5.82 13.93 0.04
N SER A 118 -6.03 14.86 -0.91
CA SER A 118 -5.19 16.04 -1.15
C SER A 118 -5.01 16.88 0.12
N ASP A 119 -6.06 17.03 0.93
CA ASP A 119 -6.03 17.78 2.20
C ASP A 119 -5.46 16.98 3.40
N LEU A 120 -5.02 15.74 3.19
CA LEU A 120 -4.57 14.85 4.26
C LEU A 120 -3.06 14.62 4.19
N ARG A 121 -2.43 14.61 5.38
CA ARG A 121 -0.98 14.39 5.52
C ARG A 121 -0.44 13.13 4.84
N TYR A 122 -1.21 12.05 4.83
CA TYR A 122 -0.75 10.75 4.33
C TYR A 122 -1.55 10.35 3.09
N PRO A 123 -0.88 10.17 1.94
CA PRO A 123 -1.57 9.77 0.72
C PRO A 123 -2.04 8.33 0.78
N VAL A 124 -1.50 7.50 1.67
CA VAL A 124 -1.88 6.09 1.82
C VAL A 124 -2.32 5.76 3.24
N LEU A 125 -3.35 4.93 3.36
CA LEU A 125 -3.76 4.25 4.60
C LEU A 125 -3.57 2.74 4.46
N LEU A 126 -3.06 2.09 5.50
CA LEU A 126 -3.04 0.64 5.65
C LEU A 126 -4.15 0.21 6.61
N GLY A 127 -5.20 -0.41 6.06
CA GLY A 127 -6.39 -0.81 6.80
C GLY A 127 -6.27 -2.18 7.49
N ARG A 128 -7.24 -2.47 8.36
CA ARG A 128 -7.30 -3.70 9.17
C ARG A 128 -7.29 -4.99 8.35
N ALA A 129 -7.80 -5.01 7.11
CA ALA A 129 -7.78 -6.20 6.25
C ALA A 129 -6.34 -6.69 6.01
N LEU A 130 -5.46 -5.78 5.59
CA LEU A 130 -4.02 -6.05 5.43
C LEU A 130 -3.35 -6.41 6.77
N LEU A 131 -3.68 -5.68 7.84
CA LEU A 131 -3.10 -5.92 9.16
C LEU A 131 -3.40 -7.33 9.68
N ARG A 132 -4.63 -7.81 9.47
CA ARG A 132 -5.04 -9.17 9.81
C ARG A 132 -4.31 -10.21 8.97
N GLN A 133 -4.25 -10.02 7.65
CA GLN A 133 -3.56 -10.92 6.73
C GLN A 133 -2.07 -11.08 7.06
N GLY A 134 -1.40 -9.99 7.43
CA GLY A 134 0.02 -9.99 7.77
C GLY A 134 0.33 -10.36 9.23
N HIS A 135 -0.68 -10.61 10.06
CA HIS A 135 -0.54 -10.77 11.52
C HIS A 135 0.24 -9.63 12.16
N PHE A 136 -0.12 -8.39 11.83
CA PHE A 136 0.55 -7.20 12.32
C PHE A 136 -0.07 -6.67 13.62
N VAL A 137 0.77 -6.03 14.45
CA VAL A 137 0.37 -5.21 15.59
C VAL A 137 0.92 -3.80 15.40
N VAL A 138 0.19 -2.77 15.82
CA VAL A 138 0.62 -1.38 15.62
C VAL A 138 1.30 -0.86 16.89
N ASP A 139 2.55 -0.45 16.75
CA ASP A 139 3.32 0.27 17.77
C ASP A 139 3.32 1.77 17.42
N VAL A 140 2.50 2.52 18.15
CA VAL A 140 2.29 3.95 17.88
C VAL A 140 3.51 4.82 18.21
N ALA A 141 4.46 4.32 19.01
CA ALA A 141 5.70 5.02 19.35
C ALA A 141 6.77 4.90 18.25
N ARG A 142 6.52 4.08 17.22
CA ARG A 142 7.52 3.74 16.20
C ARG A 142 7.06 4.13 14.79
N ARG A 143 8.01 4.16 13.88
CA ARG A 143 7.82 4.34 12.44
C ARG A 143 8.80 3.47 11.65
N ASP A 144 8.37 3.03 10.48
CA ASP A 144 9.21 2.38 9.44
C ASP A 144 9.86 1.09 9.92
N LEU A 145 9.17 0.31 10.73
CA LEU A 145 9.72 -0.93 11.27
C LEU A 145 9.93 -1.95 10.16
N SER A 146 9.01 -1.99 9.19
CA SER A 146 9.07 -2.88 8.04
C SER A 146 10.28 -2.57 7.16
N ASP A 147 10.45 -1.31 6.74
CA ASP A 147 11.55 -0.88 5.87
C ASP A 147 12.92 -1.06 6.56
N LYS A 148 13.05 -0.65 7.83
CA LYS A 148 14.28 -0.83 8.60
C LYS A 148 14.67 -2.30 8.73
N ALA A 149 13.70 -3.18 8.97
CA ALA A 149 13.95 -4.61 9.05
C ALA A 149 14.37 -5.19 7.70
N ALA A 150 13.72 -4.78 6.60
CA ALA A 150 14.08 -5.21 5.25
C ALA A 150 15.50 -4.79 4.87
N ARG A 151 15.88 -3.53 5.13
CA ARG A 151 17.25 -3.02 4.88
C ARG A 151 18.30 -3.76 5.68
N ARG A 152 18.05 -4.01 6.97
CA ARG A 152 18.96 -4.82 7.82
C ARG A 152 19.13 -6.24 7.29
N ALA A 153 18.05 -6.87 6.84
CA ALA A 153 18.12 -8.20 6.26
C ALA A 153 18.89 -8.21 4.93
N ALA A 154 18.72 -7.19 4.09
CA ALA A 154 19.48 -7.04 2.85
C ALA A 154 20.98 -6.84 3.12
N ALA A 155 21.35 -5.93 4.04
CA ALA A 155 22.74 -5.68 4.41
C ALA A 155 23.44 -6.94 4.95
N ARG A 156 22.74 -7.73 5.79
CA ARG A 156 23.27 -9.01 6.29
C ARG A 156 23.53 -10.03 5.18
N ARG A 157 22.67 -10.09 4.17
CA ARG A 157 22.86 -10.98 3.00
C ARG A 157 24.05 -10.54 2.16
N ALA A 158 24.20 -9.25 1.90
CA ALA A 158 25.34 -8.72 1.16
C ALA A 158 26.68 -9.05 1.86
N LEU A 159 26.76 -8.88 3.18
CA LEU A 159 27.94 -9.25 3.98
C LEU A 159 28.20 -10.76 3.99
N GLY A 160 27.15 -11.58 4.07
CA GLY A 160 27.29 -13.04 4.03
C GLY A 160 27.83 -13.55 2.68
N ASN A 161 27.41 -12.93 1.58
CA ASN A 161 27.88 -13.28 0.24
C ASN A 161 29.34 -12.85 -0.01
N LEU A 162 29.76 -11.68 0.51
CA LEU A 162 31.16 -11.25 0.43
C LEU A 162 32.11 -12.22 1.15
N ASN A 163 31.69 -12.78 2.28
CA ASN A 163 32.49 -13.75 3.03
C ASN A 163 32.50 -15.15 2.39
N SER A 164 31.54 -15.48 1.50
CA SER A 164 31.53 -16.75 0.76
C SER A 164 32.30 -16.70 -0.56
N ASP A 165 32.51 -15.50 -1.12
CA ASP A 165 33.18 -15.29 -2.41
C ASP A 165 34.71 -15.08 -2.29
N GLY A 166 35.30 -15.29 -1.10
CA GLY A 166 36.74 -15.53 -0.95
C GLY A 166 37.66 -14.35 -1.28
N ILE A 167 37.34 -13.14 -0.84
CA ILE A 167 38.33 -12.06 -0.73
C ILE A 167 38.67 -11.90 0.75
N VAL A 168 39.71 -12.61 1.18
CA VAL A 168 40.46 -12.34 2.41
C VAL A 168 41.50 -11.26 2.12
#